data_AF-A0AAW4L6K6-F1
#
_entry.id   AF-A0AAW4L6K6-F1
#
_cell.length_a   1.000
_cell.length_b   1.000
_cell.length_c   1.000
_cell.angle_alpha   90.00
_cell.angle_beta   90.00
_cell.angle_gamma   90.00
#
_symmetry.space_group_name_H-M   'P 1'
#
loop_
_entity.id
_entity.type
_entity.pdbx_description
1 polymer ?
#
loop_
_entity_poly.entity_id
_entity_poly.type
_entity_poly.pdbx_seq_one_letter_code
_entity_poly.pdbx_strand_id
1 'polypeptide(L)' 'MELKNKIWMNGNLEWFAYIGEDEVYLGKREVPTPLEEGNSWINELGDKFQVVDGEIKLLGRFAPPEKYW' A
#
# COMPACT_ATOMS: atom_id res chain seq x y z
N MET A 1 -13.85 9.87 -2.39
CA MET A 1 -14.12 8.58 -3.05
C MET A 1 -13.89 7.49 -2.03
N GLU A 2 -14.69 6.41 -2.06
CA GLU A 2 -14.46 5.26 -1.19
C GLU A 2 -13.53 4.28 -1.90
N LEU A 3 -12.52 3.77 -1.18
CA LEU A 3 -11.66 2.69 -1.68
C LEU A 3 -12.48 1.42 -1.79
N LYS A 4 -12.32 0.71 -2.91
CA LYS A 4 -12.95 -0.59 -3.14
C LYS A 4 -12.31 -1.68 -2.28
N ASN A 5 -11.02 -1.54 -1.97
CA ASN A 5 -10.30 -2.51 -1.14
C ASN A 5 -10.71 -2.37 0.32
N LYS A 6 -10.90 -3.53 0.97
CA LYS A 6 -10.98 -3.59 2.41
C LYS A 6 -9.58 -3.37 2.98
N ILE A 7 -9.39 -2.24 3.67
CA ILE A 7 -8.13 -1.88 4.33
C ILE A 7 -8.29 -1.88 5.84
N TRP A 8 -7.23 -2.21 6.57
CA TRP A 8 -7.19 -2.12 8.02
C TRP A 8 -5.77 -1.88 8.51
N MET A 9 -5.67 -1.45 9.77
CA MET A 9 -4.40 -1.21 10.44
C MET A 9 -4.35 -2.07 11.71
N ASN A 10 -3.20 -2.70 11.97
CA ASN A 10 -2.99 -3.44 13.23
C ASN A 10 -2.48 -2.52 14.36
N GLY A 11 -2.23 -3.10 15.54
CA GLY A 11 -1.72 -2.36 16.72
C GLY A 11 -0.30 -1.79 16.58
N ASN A 12 0.44 -2.17 15.54
CA ASN A 12 1.80 -1.70 15.26
C ASN A 12 1.85 -0.61 14.16
N LEU A 13 0.70 -0.03 13.79
CA LEU A 13 0.59 0.93 12.69
C LEU A 13 0.95 0.35 11.31
N GLU A 14 0.77 -0.96 11.15
CA GLU A 14 0.95 -1.67 9.89
C GLU A 14 -0.37 -1.72 9.15
N TRP A 15 -0.35 -1.29 7.89
CA TRP A 15 -1.49 -1.27 7.00
C TRP A 15 -1.53 -2.54 6.17
N PHE A 16 -2.74 -3.08 6.06
CA PHE A 16 -3.04 -4.26 5.27
C PHE A 16 -4.28 -3.99 4.41
N ALA A 17 -4.36 -4.70 3.30
CA ALA A 17 -5.54 -4.71 2.46
C ALA A 17 -5.76 -6.07 1.84
N TYR A 18 -7.02 -6.35 1.51
CA TYR A 18 -7.33 -7.40 0.55
C TYR A 18 -7.16 -6.87 -0.87
N ILE A 19 -6.30 -7.51 -1.66
CA ILE A 19 -6.17 -7.29 -3.10
C ILE A 19 -6.60 -8.60 -3.77
N GLY A 20 -7.81 -8.62 -4.32
CA GLY A 20 -8.46 -9.88 -4.69
C GLY A 20 -8.86 -10.67 -3.44
N GLU A 21 -8.35 -11.89 -3.30
CA GLU A 21 -8.58 -12.77 -2.14
C GLU A 21 -7.39 -12.83 -1.18
N ASP A 22 -6.25 -12.23 -1.57
CA ASP A 22 -5.02 -12.27 -0.79
C ASP A 22 -4.93 -11.10 0.21
N GLU A 23 -4.50 -11.41 1.42
CA GLU A 23 -4.10 -10.42 2.41
C GLU A 23 -2.71 -9.89 2.05
N VAL A 24 -2.61 -8.58 1.81
CA VAL A 24 -1.38 -7.94 1.37
C VAL A 24 -0.94 -6.87 2.36
N TYR A 25 0.34 -6.90 2.73
CA TYR A 25 0.98 -5.87 3.55
C TYR A 25 1.29 -4.63 2.71
N LEU A 26 0.64 -3.51 3.06
CA LEU A 26 0.80 -2.24 2.34
C LEU A 26 1.99 -1.40 2.83
N GLY A 27 2.42 -1.59 4.08
CA GLY A 27 3.48 -0.80 4.70
C GLY A 27 3.06 -0.16 6.02
N LYS A 28 3.86 0.81 6.49
CA LYS A 28 3.61 1.56 7.73
C LYS A 28 3.42 3.03 7.43
N ARG A 29 4.46 3.84 7.70
CA ARG A 29 4.48 5.29 7.53
C ARG A 29 4.55 5.74 6.07
N GLU A 30 4.94 4.82 5.18
CA GLU A 30 5.00 5.08 3.74
C GLU A 30 3.61 5.14 3.09
N VAL A 31 2.59 4.59 3.76
CA VAL A 31 1.23 4.53 3.24
C VAL A 31 0.59 5.92 3.34
N PRO A 32 0.14 6.50 2.21
CA PRO A 32 -0.53 7.80 2.21
C PRO A 32 -1.80 7.78 3.05
N THR A 33 -2.03 8.80 3.86
CA THR A 33 -3.27 8.95 4.64
C THR A 33 -3.81 10.38 4.48
N PRO A 34 -5.02 10.59 3.90
CA PRO A 34 -5.92 9.57 3.34
C PRO A 34 -5.37 8.94 2.04
N LEU A 35 -5.83 7.73 1.73
CA LEU A 35 -5.54 7.07 0.45
C LEU A 35 -6.47 7.64 -0.63
N GLU A 36 -5.88 8.27 -1.64
CA GLU A 36 -6.60 8.94 -2.72
C GLU A 36 -6.17 8.44 -4.12
N GLU A 37 -7.02 8.69 -5.11
CA GLU A 37 -6.77 8.34 -6.51
C GLU A 37 -5.41 8.87 -7.01
N GLY A 38 -4.64 8.02 -7.67
CA GLY A 38 -3.31 8.38 -8.18
C GLY A 38 -2.19 8.36 -7.13
N ASN A 39 -2.48 8.10 -5.85
CA ASN A 39 -1.45 7.85 -4.86
C ASN A 39 -0.64 6.61 -5.21
N SER A 40 0.68 6.69 -5.05
CA SER A 40 1.58 5.56 -5.24
C SER A 40 2.69 5.58 -4.21
N TRP A 41 3.06 4.42 -3.68
CA TRP A 41 4.13 4.28 -2.70
C TRP A 41 4.85 2.94 -2.88
N ILE A 42 6.01 2.82 -2.24
CA ILE A 42 6.77 1.58 -2.15
C ILE A 42 6.92 1.25 -0.67
N ASN A 43 6.54 0.03 -0.27
CA ASN A 43 6.69 -0.41 1.12
C ASN A 43 8.15 -0.76 1.45
N GLU A 44 8.43 -1.03 2.72
CA GLU A 44 9.76 -1.49 3.16
C GLU A 44 10.28 -2.78 2.50
N LEU A 45 9.40 -3.61 1.93
CA LEU A 45 9.76 -4.85 1.25
C LEU A 45 10.13 -4.65 -0.23
N GLY A 46 9.88 -3.45 -0.76
CA GLY A 46 10.06 -3.09 -2.17
C GLY A 46 8.80 -3.24 -3.01
N ASP A 47 7.65 -3.60 -2.45
CA ASP A 47 6.39 -3.71 -3.19
C ASP A 47 5.84 -2.33 -3.51
N LYS A 48 5.58 -2.08 -4.80
CA LYS A 48 5.02 -0.82 -5.27
C LYS A 48 3.52 -0.93 -5.42
N PHE A 49 2.80 -0.01 -4.77
CA PHE A 49 1.36 0.09 -4.84
C PHE A 49 0.94 1.38 -5.54
N GLN A 50 -0.23 1.34 -6.18
CA GLN A 50 -0.89 2.52 -6.72
C GLN A 50 -2.40 2.41 -6.57
N VAL A 51 -3.06 3.52 -6.24
CA VAL A 51 -4.51 3.64 -6.29
C VAL A 51 -4.93 4.00 -7.71
N VAL A 52 -5.70 3.12 -8.35
CA VAL A 52 -6.24 3.30 -9.70
C VAL A 52 -7.72 2.91 -9.71
N ASP A 53 -8.58 3.83 -10.10
CA ASP A 53 -10.05 3.67 -10.15
C ASP A 53 -10.62 3.32 -8.76
N GLY A 54 -10.10 3.98 -7.72
CA GLY A 54 -10.45 3.71 -6.32
C GLY A 54 -10.02 2.33 -5.80
N GLU A 55 -9.13 1.62 -6.51
CA GLU A 55 -8.61 0.30 -6.12
C GLU A 55 -7.08 0.34 -5.95
N ILE A 56 -6.58 -0.19 -4.83
CA ILE A 56 -5.15 -0.40 -4.57
C ILE A 56 -4.69 -1.61 -5.38
N LYS A 57 -3.72 -1.36 -6.28
CA LYS A 57 -3.09 -2.38 -7.10
C LYS A 57 -1.63 -2.55 -6.72
N LEU A 58 -1.21 -3.80 -6.60
CA LEU A 58 0.19 -4.17 -6.52
C LEU A 58 0.78 -4.13 -7.94
N LEU A 59 1.69 -3.20 -8.18
CA LEU A 59 2.38 -3.05 -9.47
C LEU A 59 3.59 -3.99 -9.60
N GLY A 60 3.98 -4.64 -8.51
CA GLY A 60 5.08 -5.59 -8.44
C GLY A 60 6.16 -5.15 -7.45
N ARG A 61 7.22 -5.97 -7.36
CA ARG A 61 8.33 -5.75 -6.44
C ARG A 61 9.48 -5.04 -7.14
N PHE A 62 9.81 -3.86 -6.65
CA PHE A 62 10.97 -3.06 -7.03
C PHE A 62 12.08 -3.26 -6.01
N ALA A 63 13.31 -2.86 -6.35
CA ALA A 63 14.37 -2.80 -5.37
C ALA A 63 13.91 -1.91 -4.20
N PRO A 64 14.04 -2.36 -2.93
CA PRO A 64 13.69 -1.52 -1.80
C PRO A 64 14.45 -0.20 -1.92
N PRO A 65 13.80 0.95 -1.67
CA PRO A 65 14.47 2.23 -1.78
C PRO A 65 15.74 2.21 -0.92
N GLU A 66 16.88 2.57 -1.52
CA GLU A 66 18.15 2.61 -0.81
C GLU A 66 18.01 3.58 0.37
N LYS A 67 18.01 3.03 1.59
CA LYS A 67 18.03 3.83 2.81
C LYS A 67 19.43 4.44 2.93
N TYR A 68 19.59 5.68 2.47
CA TYR A 68 20.73 6.50 2.88
C TYR A 68 20.55 6.84 4.37
N TRP A 69 21.43 6.28 5.21
CA TRP A 69 21.56 6.63 6.63
C TRP A 69 22.27 7.96 6.80
#